data_AF-A0A924D103-F1
#
_entry.id   AF-A0A924D103-F1
#
_cell.length_a   1.000
_cell.length_b   1.000
_cell.length_c   1.000
_cell.angle_alpha   90.00
_cell.angle_beta   90.00
_cell.angle_gamma   90.00
#
_symmetry.space_group_name_H-M   'P 1'
#
loop_
_entity.id
_entity.type
_entity.pdbx_description
1 polymer ?
#
loop_
_entity_poly.entity_id
_entity_poly.type
_entity_poly.pdbx_seq_one_letter_code
_entity_poly.pdbx_strand_id
1 'polypeptide(L)' 'MTGPDLIDRQLGIHADALRLRSQRLDIIASNIANAATPGYKARDLD' A
#
# COMPACT_ATOMS: atom_id res chain seq x y z
N MET A 1 -26.12 -6.75 23.17
CA MET A 1 -24.78 -6.49 22.60
C MET A 1 -24.37 -7.68 21.73
N THR A 2 -25.07 -7.88 20.62
CA THR A 2 -24.89 -9.06 19.75
C THR A 2 -24.89 -8.59 18.30
N GLY A 3 -23.70 -8.53 17.68
CA GLY A 3 -23.46 -8.14 16.29
C GLY A 3 -22.04 -8.52 15.83
N PRO A 4 -21.77 -8.63 14.51
CA PRO A 4 -20.55 -9.19 13.89
C PRO A 4 -19.26 -8.36 14.08
N ASP A 5 -19.18 -7.55 15.14
CA ASP A 5 -18.26 -6.41 15.26
C ASP A 5 -16.77 -6.75 15.41
N LEU A 6 -16.43 -7.96 15.85
CA LEU A 6 -15.03 -8.34 16.09
C LEU A 6 -14.32 -8.78 14.80
N ILE A 7 -15.01 -9.60 14.01
CA ILE A 7 -14.48 -10.15 12.75
C ILE A 7 -14.37 -9.03 11.71
N ASP A 8 -15.40 -8.18 11.60
CA ASP A 8 -15.40 -7.06 10.67
C ASP A 8 -14.29 -6.05 10.97
N ARG A 9 -14.00 -5.77 12.25
CA ARG A 9 -12.88 -4.89 12.65
C ARG A 9 -11.51 -5.50 12.37
N GLN A 10 -11.31 -6.78 12.69
CA GLN A 10 -10.04 -7.45 12.42
C GLN A 10 -9.76 -7.53 10.92
N LEU A 11 -10.75 -7.92 10.12
CA LEU A 11 -10.63 -7.95 8.66
C LEU A 11 -10.46 -6.55 8.06
N GLY A 12 -11.06 -5.52 8.66
CA GLY A 12 -10.87 -4.12 8.26
C GLY A 12 -9.42 -3.65 8.33
N ILE A 13 -8.72 -3.91 9.46
CA ILE A 13 -7.31 -3.52 9.62
C ILE A 13 -6.42 -4.21 8.59
N HIS A 14 -6.68 -5.49 8.29
CA HIS A 14 -5.93 -6.22 7.27
C HIS A 14 -6.20 -5.69 5.85
N ALA A 15 -7.43 -5.28 5.56
CA ALA A 15 -7.78 -4.66 4.28
C ALA A 15 -7.08 -3.30 4.09
N ASP A 16 -7.02 -2.48 5.14
CA ASP A 16 -6.31 -1.20 5.10
C ASP A 16 -4.79 -1.40 4.98
N ALA A 17 -4.22 -2.35 5.71
CA ALA A 17 -2.81 -2.71 5.58
C ALA A 17 -2.47 -3.23 4.17
N LEU A 18 -3.34 -4.04 3.57
CA LEU A 18 -3.18 -4.53 2.20
C LEU A 18 -3.26 -3.38 1.19
N ARG A 19 -4.16 -2.41 1.41
CA ARG A 19 -4.28 -1.22 0.56
C ARG A 19 -3.01 -0.37 0.62
N LEU A 20 -2.49 -0.09 1.81
CA LEU A 20 -1.22 0.62 2.00
C LEU A 20 -0.05 -0.12 1.33
N ARG A 21 -0.01 -1.46 1.46
CA ARG A 21 0.99 -2.29 0.77
C ARG A 21 0.87 -2.17 -0.75
N SER A 22 -0.34 -2.19 -1.30
CA SER A 22 -0.57 -2.02 -2.74
C SER A 22 -0.02 -0.68 -3.23
N GLN A 23 -0.36 0.42 -2.53
CA GLN A 23 0.14 1.75 -2.87
C GLN A 23 1.67 1.83 -2.85
N ARG A 24 2.31 1.18 -1.86
CA ARG A 24 3.77 1.11 -1.80
C ARG A 24 4.37 0.32 -2.95
N LEU A 25 3.74 -0.78 -3.35
CA LEU A 25 4.20 -1.56 -4.50
C LEU A 25 4.07 -0.78 -5.81
N ASP A 26 3.03 0.03 -5.98
CA ASP A 26 2.88 0.87 -7.17
C ASP A 26 4.00 1.90 -7.29
N ILE A 27 4.41 2.52 -6.17
CA ILE A 27 5.54 3.45 -6.13
C ILE A 27 6.86 2.74 -6.44
N ILE A 28 7.11 1.58 -5.81
CA ILE A 28 8.31 0.78 -6.07
C ILE A 28 8.36 0.36 -7.55
N ALA A 29 7.24 -0.11 -8.12
CA ALA A 29 7.16 -0.50 -9.52
C ALA A 29 7.47 0.69 -10.45
N SER A 30 6.94 1.87 -10.14
CA SER A 30 7.23 3.09 -10.90
C SER A 30 8.70 3.49 -10.80
N ASN A 31 9.30 3.40 -9.60
CA ASN A 31 10.72 3.66 -9.40
C ASN A 31 11.60 2.68 -10.20
N ILE A 32 11.28 1.39 -10.19
CA ILE A 32 12.00 0.36 -10.95
C ILE A 32 11.86 0.61 -12.46
N ALA A 33 10.65 0.89 -12.94
CA ALA A 33 10.40 1.15 -14.37
C ALA A 33 11.19 2.36 -14.90
N ASN A 34 11.45 3.35 -14.05
CA ASN A 34 12.18 4.56 -14.42
C ASN A 34 13.63 4.61 -13.91
N ALA A 35 14.14 3.52 -13.33
CA ALA A 35 15.47 3.50 -12.72
C ALA A 35 16.61 3.80 -13.71
N ALA A 36 16.41 3.50 -14.99
CA ALA A 36 17.38 3.76 -16.06
C ALA A 36 17.18 5.14 -16.74
N THR A 37 16.17 5.92 -16.36
CA THR A 37 15.87 7.21 -16.96
C THR A 37 16.78 8.29 -16.36
N PRO A 38 17.65 8.96 -17.15
CA PRO A 38 18.52 10.01 -16.63
C PRO A 38 17.74 11.14 -15.94
N GLY A 39 18.13 11.49 -14.72
CA GLY A 39 17.50 12.57 -13.95
C GLY A 39 16.19 12.18 -13.25
N TYR A 40 15.74 10.94 -13.33
CA TYR A 40 14.58 10.46 -12.58
C TYR A 40 14.86 10.45 -11.07
N LYS A 41 13.87 10.89 -10.28
CA LYS A 41 13.94 10.91 -8.80
C LYS A 41 12.93 9.92 -8.23
N ALA A 42 13.43 8.93 -7.50
CA ALA A 42 12.58 7.96 -6.82
C ALA A 42 11.68 8.64 -5.78
N ARG A 43 10.49 8.07 -5.59
CA ARG A 43 9.48 8.51 -4.62
C ARG A 43 9.28 7.47 -3.54
N ASP A 44 8.80 7.89 -2.37
CA ASP A 44 8.36 7.00 -1.28
C ASP A 44 7.00 7.48 -0.71
N LEU A 45 6.34 6.61 0.06
CA LEU A 45 5.22 6.96 0.93
C LEU A 45 5.78 7.41 2.28
N ASP A 46 6.07 8.71 2.38
CA ASP A 46 6.26 9.42 3.66
C ASP A 46 4.91 9.91 4.21
#